data_AF-A0A9R0IGQ3-F1
#
_entry.id   AF-A0A9R0IGQ3-F1
#
_cell.length_a   1.000
_cell.length_b   1.000
_cell.length_c   1.000
_cell.angle_alpha   90.00
_cell.angle_beta   90.00
_cell.angle_gamma   90.00
#
_symmetry.space_group_name_H-M   'P 1'
#
loop_
_entity.id
_entity.type
_entity.pdbx_description
1 polymer ?
#
loop_
_entity_poly.entity_id
_entity_poly.type
_entity_poly.pdbx_seq_one_letter_code
_entity_poly.pdbx_strand_id
1 'polypeptide(L)'
;MEEAFKSETVIPGVRHSNLKTSFRQCLGFLLTAFPFEDFAKAFPRYTGAEQDLLYQLYVQQVITSLHENMQEEFNVVCHATQVGTTLDTVEHLVEQQSLDPLFSKKTNLFHLKHDVLATKENEVRLLQGLLDKVDDQKHTTKARIKLLKKKHAESEDTSGLTATLEKIRSMMVKYGGDIDEWVSDQSKA
;
A
#
# COMPACT_ATOMS: atom_id res chain seq x y z
N MET A 1 -0.69 -46.60 -16.64
CA MET A 1 -1.55 -45.42 -16.87
C MET A 1 -0.59 -44.26 -17.05
N GLU A 2 -0.10 -44.11 -18.28
CA GLU A 2 0.80 -43.04 -18.70
C GLU A 2 -0.01 -41.74 -18.74
N GLU A 3 0.31 -40.79 -17.87
CA GLU A 3 -0.07 -39.40 -18.11
C GLU A 3 0.92 -38.81 -19.10
N ALA A 4 0.50 -38.77 -20.36
CA ALA A 4 1.14 -38.00 -21.40
C ALA A 4 1.09 -36.53 -21.00
N PHE A 5 2.23 -36.01 -20.55
CA PHE A 5 2.51 -34.59 -20.46
C PHE A 5 2.36 -34.04 -21.89
N LYS A 6 1.19 -33.48 -22.20
CA LYS A 6 0.97 -32.74 -23.44
C LYS A 6 1.98 -31.60 -23.42
N SER A 7 3.03 -31.71 -24.23
CA SER A 7 3.82 -30.57 -24.64
C SER A 7 2.88 -29.64 -25.37
N GLU A 8 2.38 -28.65 -24.63
CA GLU A 8 1.68 -27.51 -25.20
C GLU A 8 2.63 -26.94 -26.24
N THR A 9 2.28 -27.09 -27.51
CA THR A 9 3.05 -26.53 -28.61
C THR A 9 2.96 -25.02 -28.47
N VAL A 10 3.92 -24.44 -27.77
CA VAL A 10 4.08 -23.00 -27.60
C VAL A 10 4.25 -22.43 -29.00
N ILE A 11 3.20 -21.84 -29.52
CA ILE A 11 3.28 -21.03 -30.74
C ILE A 11 4.27 -19.91 -30.40
N PRO A 12 5.38 -19.77 -31.14
CA PRO A 12 6.36 -18.72 -30.85
C PRO A 12 5.67 -17.37 -30.83
N GLY A 13 5.91 -16.59 -29.78
CA GLY A 13 5.35 -15.26 -29.62
C GLY A 13 5.77 -14.31 -30.75
N VAL A 14 5.00 -13.25 -30.95
CA VAL A 14 5.32 -12.21 -31.94
C VAL A 14 6.67 -11.58 -31.64
N ARG A 15 7.06 -11.46 -30.36
CA ARG A 15 8.36 -10.89 -29.97
C ARG A 15 9.54 -11.75 -30.41
N HIS A 16 9.46 -13.07 -30.22
CA HIS A 16 10.52 -14.00 -30.61
C HIS A 16 10.65 -14.09 -32.14
N SER A 17 9.53 -14.17 -32.86
CA SER A 17 9.54 -14.18 -34.34
C SER A 17 10.07 -12.87 -34.93
N ASN A 18 9.76 -11.71 -34.32
CA ASN A 18 10.31 -10.41 -34.71
C ASN A 18 11.82 -10.32 -34.50
N LEU A 19 12.35 -10.88 -33.40
CA LEU A 19 13.79 -10.93 -33.15
C LEU A 19 14.51 -11.70 -34.27
N LYS A 20 14.04 -12.91 -34.60
CA LYS A 20 14.59 -13.74 -35.68
C LYS A 20 14.53 -13.04 -37.03
N THR A 21 13.40 -12.42 -37.33
CA THR A 21 13.19 -11.71 -38.60
C THR A 21 14.10 -10.49 -38.72
N SER A 22 14.23 -9.70 -37.65
CA SER A 22 15.08 -8.52 -37.62
C SER A 22 16.56 -8.88 -37.80
N PHE A 23 17.01 -9.96 -37.15
CA PHE A 23 18.38 -10.46 -37.33
C PHE A 23 18.64 -10.87 -38.78
N ARG A 24 17.76 -11.67 -39.38
CA ARG A 24 17.88 -12.11 -40.78
C ARG A 24 17.93 -10.94 -41.75
N GLN A 25 17.10 -9.91 -41.53
CA GLN A 25 17.11 -8.70 -42.35
C GLN A 25 18.43 -7.94 -42.21
N CYS A 26 18.88 -7.71 -40.97
CA CYS A 26 20.15 -7.02 -40.70
C CYS A 26 21.34 -7.77 -41.32
N LEU A 27 21.38 -9.09 -41.17
CA LEU A 27 22.42 -9.94 -41.74
C LEU A 27 22.41 -9.86 -43.28
N GLY A 28 21.22 -9.92 -43.89
CA GLY A 28 21.05 -9.74 -45.32
C GLY A 28 21.63 -8.40 -45.79
N PHE A 29 21.28 -7.29 -45.15
CA PHE A 29 21.83 -5.97 -45.48
C PHE A 29 23.35 -5.91 -45.31
N LEU A 30 23.88 -6.43 -44.20
CA LEU A 30 25.31 -6.38 -43.90
C LEU A 30 26.14 -7.13 -44.96
N LEU A 31 25.65 -8.31 -45.40
CA LEU A 31 26.39 -9.17 -46.32
C LEU A 31 26.15 -8.84 -47.79
N THR A 32 25.08 -8.13 -48.13
CA THR A 32 24.81 -7.67 -49.51
C THR A 32 25.31 -6.26 -49.81
N ALA A 33 25.86 -5.55 -48.82
CA ALA A 33 26.32 -4.17 -48.97
C ALA A 33 27.65 -4.00 -49.73
N PHE A 34 28.26 -5.06 -50.25
CA PHE A 34 29.59 -4.97 -50.87
C PHE A 34 29.51 -4.79 -52.39
N PRO A 35 29.83 -3.59 -52.94
CA PRO A 35 29.74 -3.33 -54.37
C PRO A 35 30.92 -3.94 -55.14
N PHE A 36 30.67 -4.32 -56.39
CA PHE A 36 31.71 -4.84 -57.29
C PHE A 36 32.89 -3.88 -57.48
N GLU A 37 32.64 -2.57 -57.49
CA GLU A 37 33.71 -1.57 -57.69
C GLU A 37 34.80 -1.65 -56.60
N ASP A 38 34.40 -1.86 -55.35
CA ASP A 38 35.34 -1.99 -54.25
C ASP A 38 36.02 -3.37 -54.24
N PHE A 39 35.32 -4.39 -54.73
CA PHE A 39 35.91 -5.69 -55.01
C PHE A 39 37.02 -5.61 -56.06
N ALA A 40 36.74 -4.99 -57.22
CA ALA A 40 37.69 -4.85 -58.32
C ALA A 40 38.95 -4.07 -57.90
N LYS A 41 38.79 -3.02 -57.07
CA LYS A 41 39.91 -2.26 -56.48
C LYS A 41 40.79 -3.12 -55.58
N ALA A 42 40.24 -4.12 -54.88
CA ALA A 42 41.00 -5.04 -54.04
C ALA A 42 41.81 -6.07 -54.85
N PHE A 43 41.41 -6.33 -56.09
CA PHE A 43 42.03 -7.32 -56.98
C PHE A 43 42.57 -6.71 -58.29
N PRO A 44 43.40 -5.65 -58.25
CA PRO A 44 43.79 -4.88 -59.44
C PRO A 44 44.70 -5.64 -60.41
N ARG A 45 45.27 -6.78 -59.97
CA ARG A 45 46.15 -7.63 -60.78
C ARG A 45 45.38 -8.54 -61.75
N TYR A 46 44.10 -8.74 -61.51
CA TYR A 46 43.24 -9.59 -62.31
C TYR A 46 42.57 -8.77 -63.41
N THR A 47 42.32 -9.40 -64.55
CA THR A 47 41.53 -8.81 -65.65
C THR A 47 40.07 -8.66 -65.24
N GLY A 48 39.30 -7.81 -65.92
CA GLY A 48 37.88 -7.61 -65.60
C GLY A 48 37.07 -8.92 -65.60
N ALA A 49 37.34 -9.81 -66.56
CA ALA A 49 36.68 -11.12 -66.62
C ALA A 49 37.03 -12.04 -65.45
N GLU A 50 38.29 -12.00 -64.98
CA GLU A 50 38.71 -12.75 -63.80
C GLU A 50 38.13 -12.16 -62.50
N GLN A 51 38.04 -10.83 -62.42
CA GLN A 51 37.41 -10.13 -61.31
C GLN A 51 35.91 -10.45 -61.22
N ASP A 52 35.20 -10.50 -62.35
CA ASP A 52 33.79 -10.90 -62.40
C ASP A 52 33.59 -12.34 -61.90
N LEU A 53 34.40 -13.28 -62.36
CA LEU A 53 34.34 -14.68 -61.92
C LEU A 53 34.63 -14.81 -60.42
N LEU A 54 35.64 -14.09 -59.93
CA LEU A 54 36.03 -14.10 -58.52
C LEU A 54 34.96 -13.45 -57.64
N TYR A 55 34.31 -12.39 -58.11
CA TYR A 55 33.19 -11.75 -57.43
C TYR A 55 31.98 -12.68 -57.36
N GLN A 56 31.66 -13.39 -58.44
CA GLN A 56 30.61 -14.41 -58.40
C GLN A 56 30.93 -15.52 -57.40
N LEU A 57 32.17 -16.00 -57.34
CA LEU A 57 32.59 -16.99 -56.35
C LEU A 57 32.45 -16.44 -54.92
N TYR A 58 32.87 -15.20 -54.69
CA TYR A 58 32.75 -14.51 -53.40
C TYR A 58 31.28 -14.41 -52.96
N VAL A 59 30.39 -13.93 -53.82
CA VAL A 59 28.96 -13.80 -53.48
C VAL A 59 28.31 -15.17 -53.32
N GLN A 60 28.55 -16.11 -54.22
CA GLN A 60 27.86 -17.41 -54.21
C GLN A 60 28.36 -18.34 -53.09
N GLN A 61 29.67 -18.36 -52.81
CA GLN A 61 30.23 -19.27 -51.82
C GLN A 61 30.47 -18.59 -50.48
N VAL A 62 31.23 -17.50 -50.47
CA VAL A 62 31.69 -16.88 -49.22
C VAL A 62 30.54 -16.21 -48.50
N ILE A 63 29.78 -15.36 -49.20
CA ILE A 63 28.67 -14.64 -48.61
C ILE A 63 27.53 -15.59 -48.19
N THR A 64 27.14 -16.53 -49.06
CA THR A 64 26.10 -17.51 -48.73
C THR A 64 26.48 -18.39 -47.53
N SER A 65 27.70 -18.95 -47.53
CA SER A 65 28.17 -19.79 -46.41
C SER A 65 28.27 -18.99 -45.11
N LEU A 66 28.73 -17.73 -45.18
CA LEU A 66 28.79 -16.87 -44.01
C LEU A 66 27.40 -16.54 -43.46
N HIS A 67 26.42 -16.31 -44.35
CA HIS A 67 25.02 -16.07 -43.96
C HIS A 67 24.45 -17.28 -43.22
N GLU A 68 24.64 -18.49 -43.75
CA GLU A 68 24.20 -19.74 -43.12
C GLU A 68 24.87 -19.97 -41.76
N ASN A 69 26.20 -19.81 -41.70
CA ASN A 69 26.96 -20.01 -40.47
C ASN A 69 26.55 -19.01 -39.37
N MET A 70 26.42 -17.72 -39.69
CA MET A 70 25.98 -16.73 -38.72
C MET A 70 24.54 -16.96 -38.26
N GLN A 71 23.67 -17.43 -39.14
CA GLN A 71 22.29 -17.77 -38.78
C GLN A 71 22.21 -18.98 -37.85
N GLU A 72 23.05 -19.99 -38.06
CA GLU A 72 23.14 -21.15 -37.18
C GLU A 72 23.70 -20.76 -35.81
N GLU A 73 24.82 -20.04 -35.75
CA GLU A 73 25.40 -19.54 -34.49
C GLU A 73 24.40 -18.69 -33.71
N PHE A 74 23.65 -17.81 -34.40
CA PHE A 74 22.58 -17.04 -33.78
C PHE A 74 21.51 -17.96 -33.18
N ASN A 75 21.08 -19.00 -33.89
CA ASN A 75 20.11 -19.96 -33.37
C ASN A 75 20.67 -20.69 -32.13
N VAL A 76 21.93 -21.12 -32.15
CA VAL A 76 22.60 -21.76 -31.01
C VAL A 76 22.60 -20.85 -29.79
N VAL A 77 22.99 -19.58 -29.96
CA VAL A 77 22.99 -18.59 -28.88
C VAL A 77 21.57 -18.34 -28.37
N CYS A 78 20.57 -18.21 -29.24
CA CYS A 78 19.18 -18.03 -28.84
C CYS A 78 18.63 -19.21 -28.02
N HIS A 79 18.98 -20.44 -28.39
CA HIS A 79 18.59 -21.63 -27.63
C HIS A 79 19.33 -21.70 -26.29
N ALA A 80 20.65 -21.49 -26.28
CA ALA A 80 21.48 -21.53 -25.08
C ALA A 80 21.05 -20.49 -24.04
N THR A 81 20.65 -19.29 -24.50
CA THR A 81 20.19 -18.20 -23.63
C THR A 81 18.71 -18.27 -23.27
N GLN A 82 17.95 -19.20 -23.86
CA GLN A 82 16.49 -19.31 -23.71
C GLN A 82 15.77 -17.99 -24.01
N VAL A 83 16.32 -17.16 -24.91
CA VAL A 83 15.76 -15.84 -25.22
C VAL A 83 14.36 -15.95 -25.81
N GLY A 84 14.09 -16.99 -26.62
CA GLY A 84 12.78 -17.26 -27.19
C GLY A 84 11.73 -17.46 -26.09
N THR A 85 11.97 -18.41 -25.20
CA THR A 85 11.09 -18.70 -24.06
C THR A 85 10.89 -17.48 -23.15
N THR A 86 11.95 -16.71 -22.92
CA THR A 86 11.88 -15.49 -22.12
C THR A 86 10.99 -14.43 -22.79
N LEU A 87 11.15 -14.21 -24.10
CA LEU A 87 10.33 -13.26 -24.86
C LEU A 87 8.86 -13.70 -24.93
N ASP A 88 8.60 -14.99 -25.10
CA ASP A 88 7.25 -15.56 -25.09
C ASP A 88 6.59 -15.37 -23.71
N THR A 89 7.35 -15.57 -22.63
CA THR A 89 6.88 -15.32 -21.26
C THR A 89 6.58 -13.84 -21.03
N VAL A 90 7.46 -12.94 -21.49
CA VAL A 90 7.23 -11.49 -21.39
C VAL A 90 5.98 -11.08 -22.18
N GLU A 91 5.77 -11.63 -23.36
CA GLU A 91 4.58 -11.37 -24.17
C GLU A 91 3.31 -11.78 -23.44
N HIS A 92 3.28 -12.99 -22.89
CA HIS A 92 2.17 -13.48 -22.09
C HIS A 92 1.93 -12.64 -20.83
N LEU A 93 2.98 -12.23 -20.10
CA LEU A 93 2.85 -11.37 -18.92
C LEU A 93 2.29 -9.99 -19.27
N VAL A 94 2.74 -9.40 -20.39
CA VAL A 94 2.22 -8.11 -20.88
C VAL A 94 0.75 -8.24 -21.26
N GLU A 95 0.37 -9.32 -21.93
CA GLU A 95 -1.04 -9.60 -22.25
C GLU A 95 -1.88 -9.74 -20.98
N GLN A 96 -1.45 -10.58 -20.02
CA GLN A 96 -2.13 -10.72 -18.73
C GLN A 96 -2.26 -9.37 -17.99
N GLN A 97 -1.19 -8.58 -17.96
CA GLN A 97 -1.19 -7.26 -17.33
C GLN A 97 -2.16 -6.29 -18.00
N SER A 98 -2.29 -6.35 -19.34
CA SER A 98 -3.23 -5.52 -20.08
C SER A 98 -4.69 -5.86 -19.80
N LEU A 99 -4.96 -7.11 -19.43
CA LEU A 99 -6.28 -7.61 -19.04
C LEU A 99 -6.60 -7.35 -17.56
N ASP A 100 -5.61 -7.05 -16.72
CA ASP A 100 -5.81 -6.77 -15.29
C ASP A 100 -6.40 -5.35 -15.08
N PRO A 101 -7.70 -5.23 -14.72
CA PRO A 101 -8.36 -3.94 -14.52
C PRO A 101 -7.86 -3.20 -13.28
N LEU A 102 -7.13 -3.88 -12.39
CA LEU A 102 -6.56 -3.32 -11.17
C LEU A 102 -5.13 -2.81 -11.38
N PHE A 103 -4.47 -3.18 -12.48
CA PHE A 103 -3.09 -2.78 -12.73
C PHE A 103 -2.94 -1.26 -12.80
N SER A 104 -3.84 -0.57 -13.49
CA SER A 104 -3.91 0.90 -13.52
C SER A 104 -4.39 1.52 -12.21
N LYS A 105 -5.19 0.78 -11.42
CA LYS A 105 -5.75 1.23 -10.14
C LYS A 105 -4.82 1.04 -8.95
N LYS A 106 -3.71 0.30 -9.08
CA LYS A 106 -2.71 0.11 -8.01
C LYS A 106 -2.18 1.45 -7.49
N THR A 107 -1.99 2.42 -8.39
CA THR A 107 -1.62 3.81 -8.03
C THR A 107 -2.72 4.48 -7.20
N ASN A 108 -3.98 4.32 -7.59
CA ASN A 108 -5.12 4.89 -6.85
C ASN A 108 -5.29 4.28 -5.45
N LEU A 109 -5.03 2.97 -5.29
CA LEU A 109 -5.11 2.30 -4.00
C LEU A 109 -4.06 2.82 -3.01
N PHE A 110 -2.85 3.14 -3.48
CA PHE A 110 -1.80 3.70 -2.64
C PHE A 110 -2.18 5.10 -2.12
N HIS A 111 -2.70 5.96 -2.98
CA HIS A 111 -3.19 7.28 -2.59
C HIS A 111 -4.37 7.18 -1.61
N LEU A 112 -5.37 6.33 -1.91
CA LEU A 112 -6.50 6.11 -1.02
C LEU A 112 -6.07 5.62 0.37
N LYS A 113 -5.09 4.71 0.45
CA LYS A 113 -4.54 4.23 1.72
C LYS A 113 -3.92 5.37 2.52
N HIS A 114 -3.14 6.23 1.87
CA HIS A 114 -2.49 7.37 2.53
C HIS A 114 -3.52 8.38 3.07
N ASP A 115 -4.53 8.72 2.28
CA ASP A 115 -5.58 9.66 2.67
C ASP A 115 -6.43 9.12 3.83
N VAL A 116 -6.78 7.84 3.79
CA VAL A 116 -7.50 7.16 4.88
C VAL A 116 -6.66 7.14 6.16
N LEU A 117 -5.35 6.84 6.06
CA LEU A 117 -4.45 6.84 7.21
C LEU A 117 -4.34 8.24 7.83
N ALA A 118 -4.10 9.27 7.02
CA ALA A 118 -4.00 10.65 7.49
C ALA A 118 -5.30 11.12 8.15
N THR A 119 -6.46 10.74 7.59
CA THR A 119 -7.77 11.04 8.17
C THR A 119 -7.92 10.40 9.55
N LYS A 120 -7.54 9.12 9.68
CA LYS A 120 -7.64 8.39 10.95
C LYS A 120 -6.67 8.89 12.02
N GLU A 121 -5.45 9.26 11.66
CA GLU A 121 -4.52 9.89 12.60
C GLU A 121 -5.04 11.22 13.15
N ASN A 122 -5.66 12.04 12.30
CA ASN A 122 -6.27 13.30 12.73
C ASN A 122 -7.47 13.07 13.65
N GLU A 123 -8.30 12.05 13.36
CA GLU A 123 -9.42 11.66 14.21
C GLU A 123 -8.93 11.20 15.60
N VAL A 124 -7.90 10.35 15.65
CA VAL A 124 -7.29 9.91 16.92
C VAL A 124 -6.76 11.09 17.73
N ARG A 125 -6.05 12.03 17.07
CA ARG A 125 -5.52 13.22 17.73
C ARG A 125 -6.63 14.11 18.30
N LEU A 126 -7.73 14.28 17.56
CA LEU A 126 -8.89 15.02 18.03
C LEU A 126 -9.52 14.36 19.27
N LEU A 127 -9.71 13.04 19.22
CA LEU A 127 -10.30 12.28 20.31
C LEU A 127 -9.43 12.32 21.57
N GLN A 128 -8.10 12.24 21.43
CA GLN A 128 -7.16 12.43 22.53
C GLN A 128 -7.31 13.82 23.17
N GLY A 129 -7.34 14.88 22.35
CA GLY A 129 -7.52 16.25 22.87
C GLY A 129 -8.87 16.48 23.55
N LEU A 130 -9.93 15.77 23.13
CA LEU A 130 -11.23 15.80 23.83
C LEU A 130 -11.17 15.04 25.16
N LEU A 131 -10.50 13.90 25.19
CA LEU A 131 -10.32 13.11 26.40
C LEU A 131 -9.57 13.89 27.49
N ASP A 132 -8.47 14.56 27.11
CA ASP A 132 -7.69 15.40 28.02
C ASP A 132 -8.55 16.50 28.65
N LYS A 133 -9.35 17.19 27.84
CA LYS A 133 -10.28 18.23 28.33
C LYS A 133 -11.31 17.70 29.32
N VAL A 134 -11.86 16.51 29.05
CA VAL A 134 -12.83 15.88 29.95
C VAL A 134 -12.17 15.48 31.28
N ASP A 135 -10.93 15.00 31.23
CA ASP A 135 -10.21 14.62 32.44
C ASP A 135 -9.85 15.86 33.29
N ASP A 136 -9.42 16.96 32.67
CA ASP A 136 -9.20 18.25 33.35
C ASP A 136 -10.48 18.76 34.04
N GLN A 137 -11.61 18.68 33.35
CA GLN A 137 -12.91 19.05 33.92
C GLN A 137 -13.31 18.16 35.09
N LYS A 138 -13.08 16.85 34.98
CA LYS A 138 -13.32 15.88 36.05
C LYS A 138 -12.43 16.17 37.26
N HIS A 139 -11.14 16.44 37.06
CA HIS A 139 -10.21 16.82 38.12
C HIS A 139 -10.65 18.09 38.84
N THR A 140 -11.02 19.13 38.09
CA THR A 140 -11.54 20.39 38.61
C THR A 140 -12.81 20.19 39.42
N THR A 141 -13.76 19.42 38.88
CA THR A 141 -15.04 19.13 39.55
C THR A 141 -14.81 18.35 40.84
N LYS A 142 -13.93 17.34 40.82
CA LYS A 142 -13.55 16.56 42.00
C LYS A 142 -12.91 17.42 43.08
N ALA A 143 -12.06 18.39 42.71
CA ALA A 143 -11.47 19.34 43.66
C ALA A 143 -12.54 20.24 44.31
N ARG A 144 -13.48 20.77 43.52
CA ARG A 144 -14.62 21.56 44.03
C ARG A 144 -15.48 20.76 45.01
N ILE A 145 -15.80 19.51 44.68
CA ILE A 145 -16.57 18.61 45.57
C ILE A 145 -15.84 18.40 46.89
N LYS A 146 -14.52 18.16 46.88
CA LYS A 146 -13.73 18.00 48.11
C LYS A 146 -13.75 19.26 48.99
N LEU A 147 -13.63 20.45 48.39
CA LEU A 147 -13.68 21.72 49.12
C LEU A 147 -15.05 21.94 49.80
N LEU A 148 -16.14 21.69 49.07
CA LEU A 148 -17.50 21.81 49.60
C LEU A 148 -17.74 20.83 50.75
N LYS A 149 -17.28 19.58 50.63
CA LYS A 149 -17.36 18.57 51.70
C LYS A 149 -16.61 19.02 52.96
N LYS A 150 -15.41 19.60 52.82
CA LYS A 150 -14.63 20.13 53.95
C LYS A 150 -15.36 21.28 54.65
N LYS A 151 -15.87 22.26 53.87
CA LYS A 151 -16.65 23.38 54.42
C LYS A 151 -17.91 22.91 55.16
N HIS A 152 -18.60 21.89 54.65
CA HIS A 152 -19.77 21.31 55.33
C HIS A 152 -19.39 20.73 56.69
N ALA A 153 -18.32 19.91 56.73
CA ALA A 153 -17.82 19.32 57.97
C ALA A 153 -17.35 20.37 58.99
N GLU A 154 -16.80 21.50 58.54
CA GLU A 154 -16.42 22.63 59.40
C GLU A 154 -17.63 23.45 59.89
N SER A 155 -18.73 23.51 59.13
CA SER A 155 -19.98 24.17 59.58
C SER A 155 -20.85 23.30 60.48
N GLU A 156 -20.61 21.99 60.49
CA GLU A 156 -21.22 21.01 61.39
C GLU A 156 -20.55 20.96 62.78
N ASP A 157 -19.72 21.95 63.13
CA ASP A 157 -19.37 22.25 64.53
C ASP A 157 -20.63 22.77 65.27
N THR A 158 -21.52 21.81 65.52
CA THR A 158 -22.85 21.94 66.13
C THR A 158 -22.78 22.25 67.63
N SER A 159 -21.57 22.45 68.18
CA SER A 159 -21.34 22.83 69.58
C SER A 159 -22.08 24.11 69.97
N GLY A 160 -22.15 25.11 69.08
CA GLY A 160 -22.91 26.34 69.33
C GLY A 160 -24.43 26.14 69.29
N LEU A 161 -24.92 25.29 68.39
CA LEU A 161 -26.35 25.07 68.15
C LEU A 161 -26.99 24.21 69.25
N THR A 162 -26.28 23.19 69.72
CA THR A 162 -26.72 22.32 70.82
C THR A 162 -26.81 23.07 72.13
N ALA A 163 -25.84 23.94 72.44
CA ALA A 163 -25.86 24.79 73.63
C ALA A 163 -27.08 25.75 73.64
N THR A 164 -27.44 26.33 72.50
CA THR A 164 -28.65 27.16 72.39
C THR A 164 -29.94 26.35 72.54
N LEU A 165 -30.01 25.15 71.96
CA LEU A 165 -31.19 24.28 72.07
C LEU A 165 -31.40 23.76 73.50
N GLU A 166 -30.33 23.47 74.22
CA GLU A 166 -30.40 23.03 75.62
C GLU A 166 -30.86 24.17 76.54
N LYS A 167 -30.41 25.41 76.27
CA LYS A 167 -30.88 26.61 76.98
C LYS A 167 -32.37 26.88 76.75
N ILE A 168 -32.88 26.70 75.53
CA ILE A 168 -34.31 26.85 75.21
C ILE A 168 -35.13 25.74 75.88
N ARG A 169 -34.63 24.49 75.87
CA ARG A 169 -35.29 23.36 76.54
C ARG A 169 -35.41 23.57 78.05
N SER A 170 -34.36 24.09 78.69
CA SER A 170 -34.38 24.43 80.11
C SER A 170 -35.43 25.51 80.45
N MET A 171 -35.62 26.51 79.59
CA MET A 171 -36.66 27.51 79.77
C MET A 171 -38.06 26.88 79.67
N MET A 172 -38.33 26.04 78.68
CA MET A 172 -39.66 25.41 78.51
C MET A 172 -40.07 24.52 79.69
N VAL A 173 -39.15 23.76 80.28
CA VAL A 173 -39.45 22.90 81.45
C VAL A 173 -39.85 23.74 82.67
N LYS A 174 -39.34 24.97 82.80
CA LYS A 174 -39.63 25.85 83.94
C LYS A 174 -41.05 26.44 83.90
N TYR A 175 -41.71 26.45 82.72
CA TYR A 175 -43.05 27.05 82.54
C TYR A 175 -44.16 26.00 82.30
N GLY A 176 -43.84 24.70 82.20
CA GLY A 176 -44.82 23.64 81.93
C GLY A 176 -45.42 22.95 83.16
N GLY A 177 -45.00 23.30 84.38
CA GLY A 177 -45.41 22.63 85.62
C GLY A 177 -46.74 23.08 86.24
N ASP A 178 -47.36 24.15 85.73
CA ASP A 178 -48.53 24.80 86.37
C ASP A 178 -49.89 24.47 85.73
N ILE A 179 -49.98 23.51 84.80
CA ILE A 179 -51.21 23.28 83.99
C ILE A 179 -52.04 22.06 84.45
N ASP A 180 -51.56 21.21 85.36
CA ASP A 180 -52.25 19.97 85.76
C ASP A 180 -53.34 20.12 86.85
N GLU A 181 -53.61 21.33 87.37
CA GLU A 181 -54.58 21.53 88.49
C GLU A 181 -56.03 21.85 88.05
N TRP A 182 -56.33 22.00 86.76
CA TRP A 182 -57.64 22.51 86.29
C TRP A 182 -58.62 21.49 85.67
N VAL A 183 -58.26 20.21 85.55
CA VAL A 183 -59.08 19.22 84.79
C VAL A 183 -60.02 18.35 85.67
N SER A 184 -60.02 18.47 87.01
CA SER A 184 -60.84 17.61 87.88
C SER A 184 -62.29 18.07 88.14
N ASP A 185 -62.76 19.24 87.68
CA ASP A 185 -64.02 19.83 88.20
C ASP A 185 -65.22 19.89 87.21
N GLN A 186 -65.31 18.99 86.22
CA GLN A 186 -66.43 18.95 85.26
C GLN A 186 -67.26 17.64 85.25
N SER A 187 -67.10 16.77 86.25
CA SER A 187 -67.97 15.58 86.41
C SER A 187 -69.13 15.85 87.36
N LYS A 188 -70.16 16.58 86.89
CA LYS A 188 -71.53 16.60 87.44
C LYS A 188 -72.49 17.38 86.52
N ALA A 189 -73.18 16.67 85.64
CA ALA A 189 -74.52 17.01 85.13
C ALA A 189 -75.20 15.72 84.65
#